data_AF-A0A353RH98-F1
#
_entry.id   AF-A0A353RH98-F1
#
_cell.length_a   1.000
_cell.length_b   1.000
_cell.length_c   1.000
_cell.angle_alpha   90.00
_cell.angle_beta   90.00
_cell.angle_gamma   90.00
#
_symmetry.space_group_name_H-M   'P 1'
#
loop_
_entity.id
_entity.type
_entity.pdbx_description
1 polymer ?
#
loop_
_entity_poly.entity_id
_entity_poly.type
_entity_poly.pdbx_seq_one_letter_code
_entity_poly.pdbx_strand_id
1 'polypeptide(L)'
;LPGGGGFTRSVAVEELRFNSDGTIPQLDMTDGIKKGLATLNPYVLNQAETIAFSEGFKSSQNDQVGVFVTGNKDGSYIRVRDVDFREKGATKFSARVGTTHNDPITLEVRLGSREGEKIASLRIPRTGGSDRWAVISTDIPKVTGVHDLYFIVRGNPKSHLIYFDYWKFAE
;
A
#
# COMPACT_ATOMS: atom_id res chain seq x y z
N LEU A 1 17.28 2.07 12.57
CA LEU A 1 16.49 0.90 12.13
C LEU A 1 17.18 -0.37 12.62
N PRO A 2 16.43 -1.36 13.13
CA PRO A 2 16.98 -2.67 13.46
C PRO A 2 17.73 -3.26 12.25
N GLY A 3 18.96 -3.73 12.45
CA GLY A 3 19.77 -4.35 11.39
C GLY A 3 20.48 -3.39 10.42
N GLY A 4 20.48 -2.07 10.67
CA GLY A 4 21.28 -1.13 9.89
C GLY A 4 22.78 -1.27 10.14
N GLY A 5 23.60 -1.15 9.08
CA GLY A 5 25.06 -1.09 9.17
C GLY A 5 25.60 0.33 8.99
N GLY A 6 26.90 0.53 9.26
CA GLY A 6 27.56 1.85 9.19
C GLY A 6 27.58 2.52 7.80
N PHE A 7 27.18 1.81 6.74
CA PHE A 7 27.17 2.31 5.36
C PHE A 7 25.75 2.49 4.79
N THR A 8 24.71 2.14 5.54
CA THR A 8 23.31 2.24 5.10
C THR A 8 22.60 3.36 5.83
N ARG A 9 21.91 4.22 5.09
CA ARG A 9 21.12 5.33 5.64
C ARG A 9 19.64 5.14 5.33
N SER A 10 18.79 5.73 6.15
CA SER A 10 17.35 5.80 5.92
C SER A 10 16.86 7.18 6.32
N VAL A 11 15.77 7.63 5.71
CA VAL A 11 15.18 8.95 5.97
C VAL A 11 14.22 8.84 7.14
N ALA A 12 14.28 9.82 8.03
CA ALA A 12 13.29 10.05 9.07
C ALA A 12 12.89 11.53 9.03
N VAL A 13 11.65 11.83 9.42
CA VAL A 13 11.11 13.18 9.48
C VAL A 13 10.46 13.37 10.84
N GLU A 14 10.75 14.50 11.46
CA GLU A 14 10.21 14.93 12.76
C GLU A 14 9.60 16.32 12.64
N GLU A 15 8.63 16.60 13.52
CA GLU A 15 8.14 17.97 13.69
C GLU A 15 9.19 18.81 14.43
N LEU A 16 9.58 19.94 13.84
CA LEU A 16 10.44 20.92 14.50
C LEU A 16 9.62 22.13 14.94
N ARG A 17 9.71 22.48 16.22
CA ARG A 17 9.15 23.71 16.78
C ARG A 17 10.27 24.63 17.20
N PHE A 18 10.23 25.88 16.74
CA PHE A 18 11.16 26.91 17.21
C PHE A 18 10.80 27.34 18.63
N ASN A 19 11.81 27.66 19.43
CA ASN A 19 11.63 28.35 20.70
C ASN A 19 11.06 29.76 20.44
N SER A 20 10.49 30.39 21.48
CA SER A 20 9.91 31.73 21.36
C SER A 20 10.93 32.81 20.99
N ASP A 21 12.22 32.57 21.23
CA ASP A 21 13.35 33.43 20.86
C ASP A 21 13.90 33.14 19.45
N GLY A 22 13.28 32.21 18.71
CA GLY A 22 13.69 31.80 17.36
C GLY A 22 14.81 30.76 17.32
N THR A 23 15.32 30.30 18.47
CA THR A 23 16.33 29.23 18.50
C THR A 23 15.73 27.86 18.21
N ILE A 24 16.57 26.92 17.77
CA ILE A 24 16.21 25.54 17.46
C ILE A 24 16.51 24.65 18.69
N PRO A 25 15.54 23.92 19.25
CA PRO A 25 15.82 22.96 20.31
C PRO A 25 16.57 21.74 19.78
N GLN A 26 17.31 21.06 20.66
CA GLN A 26 17.85 19.74 20.34
C GLN A 26 16.69 18.77 20.05
N LEU A 27 16.78 18.04 18.94
CA LEU A 27 15.77 17.07 18.53
C LEU A 27 16.12 15.67 19.05
N ASP A 28 15.15 15.05 19.70
CA ASP A 28 15.17 13.62 20.00
C ASP A 28 14.44 12.87 18.89
N MET A 29 15.14 11.97 18.19
CA MET A 29 14.56 11.19 17.10
C MET A 29 13.59 10.15 17.64
N THR A 30 12.38 10.11 17.10
CA THR A 30 11.31 9.17 17.45
C THR A 30 11.02 8.21 16.29
N ASP A 31 9.87 7.52 16.36
CA ASP A 31 9.33 6.74 15.24
C ASP A 31 8.78 7.63 14.10
N GLY A 32 8.84 8.96 14.24
CA GLY A 32 8.42 9.94 13.25
C GLY A 32 6.93 10.29 13.31
N ILE A 33 6.41 10.85 12.20
CA ILE A 33 5.07 11.44 12.11
C ILE A 33 3.93 10.41 12.28
N LYS A 34 3.21 10.51 13.41
CA LYS A 34 2.11 9.60 13.76
C LYS A 34 0.75 10.01 13.22
N LYS A 35 0.49 11.30 12.98
CA LYS A 35 -0.80 11.81 12.50
C LYS A 35 -0.68 12.40 11.09
N GLY A 36 -1.53 11.94 10.16
CA GLY A 36 -1.64 12.54 8.83
C GLY A 36 -2.22 13.96 8.89
N LEU A 37 -1.80 14.83 7.96
CA LEU A 37 -2.35 16.19 7.82
C LEU A 37 -3.70 16.22 7.08
N ALA A 38 -3.97 15.21 6.26
CA ALA A 38 -5.18 15.08 5.47
C ALA A 38 -5.48 13.58 5.22
N THR A 39 -6.74 13.28 4.93
CA THR A 39 -7.18 11.95 4.52
C THR A 39 -6.89 11.70 3.04
N LEU A 40 -6.77 10.42 2.67
CA LEU A 40 -6.62 9.98 1.30
C LEU A 40 -7.99 9.69 0.67
N ASN A 41 -8.20 10.17 -0.56
CA ASN A 41 -9.43 9.95 -1.31
C ASN A 41 -9.37 8.62 -2.10
N PRO A 42 -10.15 7.58 -1.77
CA PRO A 42 -10.09 6.29 -2.45
C PRO A 42 -10.78 6.28 -3.83
N TYR A 43 -11.52 7.34 -4.18
CA TYR A 43 -12.33 7.41 -5.40
C TYR A 43 -11.59 7.98 -6.62
N VAL A 44 -10.31 8.35 -6.45
CA VAL A 44 -9.38 8.66 -7.54
C VAL A 44 -8.45 7.49 -7.77
N LEU A 45 -7.70 7.52 -8.88
CA LEU A 45 -6.64 6.55 -9.11
C LEU A 45 -5.52 6.81 -8.10
N ASN A 46 -5.27 5.83 -7.24
CA ASN A 46 -4.20 5.87 -6.26
C ASN A 46 -3.11 4.89 -6.69
N GLN A 47 -1.87 5.36 -6.77
CA GLN A 47 -0.75 4.49 -7.10
C GLN A 47 -0.49 3.51 -5.95
N ALA A 48 -0.10 2.28 -6.27
CA ALA A 48 0.20 1.24 -5.30
C ALA A 48 1.47 1.54 -4.50
N GLU A 49 2.39 2.34 -5.05
CA GLU A 49 3.57 2.89 -4.38
C GLU A 49 3.25 4.11 -3.49
N THR A 50 2.01 4.60 -3.46
CA THR A 50 1.57 5.61 -2.48
C THR A 50 1.21 4.92 -1.17
N ILE A 51 2.21 4.77 -0.30
CA ILE A 51 2.11 3.94 0.91
C ILE A 51 2.54 4.69 2.17
N ALA A 52 2.05 4.23 3.32
CA ALA A 52 2.57 4.62 4.62
C ALA A 52 3.58 3.60 5.17
N PHE A 53 3.39 2.31 4.88
CA PHE A 53 4.30 1.25 5.30
C PHE A 53 4.23 0.04 4.36
N SER A 54 5.28 -0.77 4.32
CA SER A 54 5.23 -2.08 3.65
C SER A 54 6.18 -3.08 4.27
N GLU A 55 5.87 -4.37 4.10
CA GLU A 55 6.79 -5.47 4.35
C GLU A 55 6.71 -6.45 3.18
N GLY A 56 7.86 -6.88 2.65
CA GLY A 56 7.93 -7.84 1.54
C GLY A 56 7.60 -7.27 0.15
N PHE A 57 7.12 -6.02 0.07
CA PHE A 57 7.02 -5.28 -1.19
C PHE A 57 8.30 -4.52 -1.54
N LYS A 58 8.56 -4.35 -2.83
CA LYS A 58 9.63 -3.51 -3.39
C LYS A 58 9.10 -2.72 -4.59
N SER A 59 9.49 -1.46 -4.72
CA SER A 59 9.19 -0.68 -5.91
C SER A 59 10.11 -1.04 -7.07
N SER A 60 9.63 -0.84 -8.28
CA SER A 60 10.38 -0.97 -9.53
C SER A 60 9.78 -0.01 -10.56
N GLN A 61 10.45 0.19 -11.69
CA GLN A 61 9.97 1.07 -12.74
C GLN A 61 10.34 0.56 -14.14
N ASN A 62 9.53 0.90 -15.14
CA ASN A 62 9.86 0.76 -16.55
C ASN A 62 9.15 1.84 -17.40
N ASP A 63 9.52 1.96 -18.66
CA ASP A 63 9.01 3.01 -19.56
C ASP A 63 7.56 2.77 -20.00
N GLN A 64 7.05 1.54 -19.88
CA GLN A 64 5.72 1.15 -20.33
C GLN A 64 4.62 1.45 -19.32
N VAL A 65 4.88 1.24 -18.02
CA VAL A 65 3.87 1.39 -16.97
C VAL A 65 4.24 2.40 -15.89
N GLY A 66 5.47 2.91 -15.88
CA GLY A 66 5.95 3.81 -14.84
C GLY A 66 6.41 3.05 -13.61
N VAL A 67 6.15 3.61 -12.43
CA VAL A 67 6.51 3.01 -11.14
C VAL A 67 5.42 2.03 -10.71
N PHE A 68 5.82 0.92 -10.10
CA PHE A 68 4.91 -0.05 -9.53
C PHE A 68 5.57 -0.77 -8.36
N VAL A 69 4.80 -1.59 -7.64
CA VAL A 69 5.29 -2.39 -6.52
C VAL A 69 5.14 -3.89 -6.76
N THR A 70 6.12 -4.65 -6.28
CA THR A 70 6.17 -6.10 -6.39
C THR A 70 6.13 -6.76 -5.03
N GLY A 71 5.14 -7.62 -4.79
CA GLY A 71 5.05 -8.44 -3.56
C GLY A 71 5.86 -9.72 -3.71
N ASN A 72 6.80 -10.00 -2.81
CA ASN A 72 7.80 -11.04 -3.04
C ASN A 72 7.50 -12.39 -2.38
N LYS A 73 6.68 -12.43 -1.32
CA LYS A 73 6.39 -13.65 -0.56
C LYS A 73 4.98 -13.63 0.01
N ASP A 74 4.50 -14.80 0.41
CA ASP A 74 3.23 -14.89 1.15
C ASP A 74 3.23 -13.94 2.35
N GLY A 75 2.11 -13.23 2.53
CA GLY A 75 1.94 -12.28 3.61
C GLY A 75 2.67 -10.95 3.43
N SER A 76 3.33 -10.72 2.28
CA SER A 76 3.79 -9.36 1.92
C SER A 76 2.61 -8.41 1.93
N TYR A 77 2.80 -7.21 2.47
CA TYR A 77 1.72 -6.24 2.58
C TYR A 77 2.16 -4.79 2.37
N ILE A 78 1.18 -3.97 1.99
CA ILE A 78 1.22 -2.52 1.97
C ILE A 78 0.16 -2.00 2.92
N ARG A 79 0.50 -0.96 3.68
CA ARG A 79 -0.44 -0.15 4.47
C ARG A 79 -0.59 1.23 3.83
N VAL A 80 -1.82 1.66 3.63
CA VAL A 80 -2.21 3.04 3.31
C VAL A 80 -3.01 3.56 4.51
N ARG A 81 -2.72 4.79 4.95
CA ARG A 81 -3.37 5.36 6.13
C ARG A 81 -4.48 6.34 5.79
N ASP A 82 -5.40 6.50 6.73
CA ASP A 82 -6.38 7.59 6.76
C ASP A 82 -7.20 7.68 5.45
N VAL A 83 -7.64 6.55 4.92
CA VAL A 83 -8.43 6.48 3.68
C VAL A 83 -9.90 6.78 3.98
N ASP A 84 -10.44 7.83 3.37
CA ASP A 84 -11.78 8.35 3.68
C ASP A 84 -12.83 7.91 2.65
N PHE A 85 -13.65 6.95 3.06
CA PHE A 85 -14.78 6.42 2.30
C PHE A 85 -16.07 7.24 2.48
N ARG A 86 -16.05 8.29 3.29
CA ARG A 86 -17.19 9.20 3.50
C ARG A 86 -18.44 8.46 3.99
N GLU A 87 -19.58 9.15 4.06
CA GLU A 87 -20.85 8.54 4.47
C GLU A 87 -21.51 7.71 3.37
N LYS A 88 -21.34 8.12 2.11
CA LYS A 88 -21.92 7.39 0.96
C LYS A 88 -21.32 6.00 0.84
N GLY A 89 -20.02 5.86 1.12
CA GLY A 89 -19.30 4.59 1.19
C GLY A 89 -18.96 3.99 -0.17
N ALA A 90 -17.95 3.12 -0.19
CA ALA A 90 -17.59 2.35 -1.37
C ALA A 90 -18.27 0.98 -1.37
N THR A 91 -18.68 0.50 -2.55
CA THR A 91 -19.26 -0.83 -2.77
C THR A 91 -18.48 -1.64 -3.80
N LYS A 92 -17.46 -1.04 -4.45
CA LYS A 92 -16.63 -1.70 -5.45
C LYS A 92 -15.16 -1.33 -5.27
N PHE A 93 -14.29 -2.31 -5.52
CA PHE A 93 -12.83 -2.14 -5.55
C PHE A 93 -12.27 -2.56 -6.90
N SER A 94 -11.27 -1.84 -7.40
CA SER A 94 -10.53 -2.18 -8.62
C SER A 94 -9.03 -2.00 -8.42
N ALA A 95 -8.24 -2.87 -9.05
CA ALA A 95 -6.78 -2.80 -9.02
C ALA A 95 -6.19 -3.22 -10.37
N ARG A 96 -5.10 -2.56 -10.79
CA ARG A 96 -4.27 -3.00 -11.91
C ARG A 96 -3.12 -3.85 -11.40
N VAL A 97 -3.13 -5.10 -11.77
CA VAL A 97 -2.28 -6.15 -11.20
C VAL A 97 -1.86 -7.16 -12.27
N GLY A 98 -0.84 -7.95 -11.96
CA GLY A 98 -0.38 -9.03 -12.80
C GLY A 98 0.49 -10.02 -12.06
N THR A 99 0.69 -11.19 -12.63
CA THR A 99 1.68 -12.17 -12.17
C THR A 99 2.27 -12.96 -13.34
N THR A 100 3.47 -13.52 -13.14
CA THR A 100 4.08 -14.49 -14.06
C THR A 100 3.75 -15.94 -13.69
N HIS A 101 3.26 -16.18 -12.46
CA HIS A 101 3.05 -17.51 -11.91
C HIS A 101 1.74 -18.15 -12.40
N ASN A 102 1.73 -19.48 -12.48
CA ASN A 102 0.51 -20.25 -12.77
C ASN A 102 -0.27 -20.61 -11.50
N ASP A 103 0.43 -20.69 -10.36
CA ASP A 103 -0.20 -20.99 -9.07
C ASP A 103 -1.19 -19.87 -8.68
N PRO A 104 -2.29 -20.19 -7.97
CA PRO A 104 -3.22 -19.19 -7.50
C PRO A 104 -2.54 -18.17 -6.59
N ILE A 105 -2.68 -16.89 -6.95
CA ILE A 105 -2.22 -15.75 -6.15
C ILE A 105 -3.41 -14.83 -5.93
N THR A 106 -3.52 -14.32 -4.71
CA THR A 106 -4.64 -13.48 -4.29
C THR A 106 -4.14 -12.21 -3.64
N LEU A 107 -4.81 -11.09 -3.90
CA LEU A 107 -4.68 -9.85 -3.15
C LEU A 107 -5.88 -9.71 -2.21
N GLU A 108 -5.64 -9.79 -0.91
CA GLU A 108 -6.63 -9.44 0.12
C GLU A 108 -6.60 -7.94 0.37
N VAL A 109 -7.78 -7.34 0.55
CA VAL A 109 -7.93 -5.95 1.03
C VAL A 109 -8.59 -6.00 2.40
N ARG A 110 -7.92 -5.42 3.40
CA ARG A 110 -8.37 -5.43 4.81
C ARG A 110 -8.41 -4.04 5.41
N LEU A 111 -9.32 -3.84 6.37
CA LEU A 111 -9.48 -2.59 7.10
C LEU A 111 -8.72 -2.62 8.44
N GLY A 112 -8.07 -1.50 8.77
CA GLY A 112 -7.49 -1.22 10.09
C GLY A 112 -6.19 -1.93 10.43
N SER A 113 -6.07 -3.23 10.16
CA SER A 113 -4.86 -4.03 10.44
C SER A 113 -4.67 -5.20 9.48
N ARG A 114 -3.54 -5.91 9.59
CA ARG A 114 -3.25 -7.10 8.80
C ARG A 114 -4.22 -8.25 9.06
N GLU A 115 -4.75 -8.32 10.28
CA GLU A 115 -5.73 -9.30 10.75
C GLU A 115 -7.15 -8.72 10.76
N GLY A 116 -7.33 -7.48 10.33
CA GLY A 116 -8.61 -6.78 10.32
C GLY A 116 -9.60 -7.35 9.31
N GLU A 117 -10.77 -6.72 9.27
CA GLU A 117 -11.89 -7.16 8.43
C GLU A 117 -11.47 -7.24 6.96
N LYS A 118 -11.66 -8.41 6.35
CA LYS A 118 -11.39 -8.61 4.93
C LYS A 118 -12.59 -8.21 4.10
N ILE A 119 -12.43 -7.12 3.34
CA ILE A 119 -13.49 -6.57 2.49
C ILE A 119 -13.39 -7.03 1.04
N ALA A 120 -12.22 -7.48 0.58
CA ALA A 120 -12.02 -8.01 -0.76
C ALA A 120 -10.94 -9.11 -0.80
N SER A 121 -11.04 -9.98 -1.81
CA SER A 121 -10.09 -11.06 -2.08
C SER A 121 -10.07 -11.32 -3.58
N LEU A 122 -9.08 -10.77 -4.28
CA LEU A 122 -9.02 -10.78 -5.74
C LEU A 122 -8.00 -11.81 -6.22
N ARG A 123 -8.43 -12.77 -7.05
CA ARG A 123 -7.51 -13.68 -7.74
C ARG A 123 -6.77 -12.93 -8.84
N ILE A 124 -5.44 -12.99 -8.82
CA ILE A 124 -4.59 -12.28 -9.75
C ILE A 124 -4.42 -13.11 -11.03
N PRO A 125 -4.76 -12.55 -12.21
CA PRO A 125 -4.57 -13.26 -13.47
C PRO A 125 -3.09 -13.31 -13.85
N ARG A 126 -2.68 -14.41 -14.49
CA ARG A 126 -1.36 -14.50 -15.11
C ARG A 126 -1.31 -13.62 -16.35
N THR A 127 -0.51 -12.57 -16.30
CA THR A 127 -0.35 -11.57 -17.37
C THR A 127 1.02 -11.68 -18.05
N GLY A 128 1.96 -12.39 -17.43
CA GLY A 128 3.20 -12.84 -18.04
C GLY A 128 4.42 -11.95 -17.83
N GLY A 129 4.29 -10.73 -17.28
CA GLY A 129 5.45 -9.87 -16.99
C GLY A 129 5.09 -8.57 -16.28
N SER A 130 6.09 -7.81 -15.86
CA SER A 130 5.95 -6.48 -15.23
C SER A 130 5.61 -5.36 -16.22
N ASP A 131 5.43 -5.69 -17.50
CA ASP A 131 5.00 -4.83 -18.60
C ASP A 131 3.58 -5.15 -19.10
N ARG A 132 2.97 -6.23 -18.60
CA ARG A 132 1.64 -6.72 -18.99
C ARG A 132 0.75 -6.90 -17.77
N TRP A 133 -0.44 -6.29 -17.80
CA TRP A 133 -1.25 -6.08 -16.61
C TRP A 133 -2.74 -6.18 -16.93
N ALA A 134 -3.54 -6.54 -15.94
CA ALA A 134 -4.99 -6.55 -16.04
C ALA A 134 -5.60 -5.64 -14.97
N VAL A 135 -6.65 -4.92 -15.32
CA VAL A 135 -7.52 -4.27 -14.34
C VAL A 135 -8.58 -5.27 -13.94
N ILE A 136 -8.60 -5.62 -12.65
CA ILE A 136 -9.62 -6.50 -12.08
C ILE A 136 -10.47 -5.71 -11.09
N SER A 137 -11.75 -6.06 -11.01
CA SER A 137 -12.71 -5.41 -10.13
C SER A 137 -13.52 -6.46 -9.37
N THR A 138 -13.94 -6.11 -8.16
CA THR A 138 -14.85 -6.93 -7.35
C THR A 138 -15.80 -6.03 -6.57
N ASP A 139 -17.01 -6.52 -6.34
CA ASP A 139 -17.91 -5.91 -5.37
C ASP A 139 -17.38 -6.21 -3.96
N ILE A 140 -17.67 -5.30 -3.03
CA ILE A 140 -17.25 -5.36 -1.62
C ILE A 140 -18.45 -5.03 -0.72
N PRO A 141 -18.42 -5.43 0.56
CA PRO A 141 -19.33 -4.87 1.56
C PRO A 141 -19.22 -3.34 1.56
N LYS A 142 -20.33 -2.65 1.85
CA LYS A 142 -20.33 -1.19 1.93
C LYS A 142 -19.36 -0.73 3.03
N VAL A 143 -18.32 0.01 2.67
CA VAL A 143 -17.35 0.59 3.61
C VAL A 143 -17.57 2.10 3.69
N THR A 144 -17.70 2.64 4.90
CA THR A 144 -17.88 4.08 5.18
C THR A 144 -16.87 4.57 6.20
N GLY A 145 -16.68 5.89 6.31
CA GLY A 145 -15.78 6.50 7.28
C GLY A 145 -14.31 6.37 6.91
N VAL A 146 -13.42 6.62 7.88
CA VAL A 146 -11.97 6.66 7.66
C VAL A 146 -11.33 5.38 8.19
N HIS A 147 -10.56 4.71 7.33
CA HIS A 147 -9.87 3.46 7.66
C HIS A 147 -8.45 3.46 7.13
N ASP A 148 -7.57 2.75 7.83
CA ASP A 148 -6.34 2.26 7.21
C ASP A 148 -6.66 1.08 6.31
N LEU A 149 -5.99 1.00 5.16
CA LEU A 149 -6.08 -0.12 4.23
C LEU A 149 -4.82 -0.97 4.26
N TYR A 150 -5.03 -2.28 4.26
CA TYR A 150 -3.98 -3.28 4.11
C TYR A 150 -4.22 -4.10 2.85
N PHE A 151 -3.27 -4.03 1.92
CA PHE A 151 -3.20 -4.88 0.74
C PHE A 151 -2.25 -6.03 1.03
N ILE A 152 -2.74 -7.26 1.08
CA ILE A 152 -1.95 -8.43 1.50
C ILE A 152 -1.93 -9.48 0.41
N VAL A 153 -0.73 -9.92 0.04
CA VAL A 153 -0.52 -10.94 -0.99
C VAL A 153 -0.57 -12.31 -0.35
N ARG A 154 -1.33 -13.23 -0.96
CA ARG A 154 -1.37 -14.64 -0.60
C ARG A 154 -0.95 -15.49 -1.79
N GLY A 155 -0.05 -16.45 -1.56
CA GLY A 155 0.43 -17.34 -2.61
C GLY A 155 1.68 -18.14 -2.21
N ASN A 156 1.85 -19.32 -2.82
CA ASN A 156 2.92 -20.25 -2.49
C ASN A 156 4.31 -19.94 -3.09
N PRO A 157 4.44 -19.36 -4.31
CA PRO A 157 5.77 -19.11 -4.90
C PRO A 157 6.67 -18.20 -4.06
N LYS A 158 7.99 -18.39 -4.18
CA LYS A 158 8.99 -17.77 -3.29
C LYS A 158 9.55 -16.41 -3.76
N SER A 159 9.07 -15.86 -4.88
CA SER A 159 9.47 -14.52 -5.36
C SER A 159 8.45 -13.95 -6.35
N HIS A 160 8.37 -12.61 -6.45
CA HIS A 160 7.58 -11.88 -7.47
C HIS A 160 6.15 -12.40 -7.64
N LEU A 161 5.43 -12.55 -6.52
CA LEU A 161 4.07 -13.08 -6.54
C LEU A 161 3.11 -12.19 -7.33
N ILE A 162 3.20 -10.88 -7.13
CA ILE A 162 2.30 -9.92 -7.76
C ILE A 162 3.09 -8.69 -8.20
N TYR A 163 2.74 -8.17 -9.37
CA TYR A 163 2.96 -6.80 -9.75
C TYR A 163 1.68 -6.02 -9.48
N PHE A 164 1.77 -4.90 -8.76
CA PHE A 164 0.65 -4.05 -8.37
C PHE A 164 0.97 -2.59 -8.71
N ASP A 165 0.11 -1.94 -9.50
CA ASP A 165 0.37 -0.64 -10.13
C ASP A 165 -0.51 0.45 -9.50
N TYR A 166 -1.83 0.31 -9.61
CA TYR A 166 -2.75 1.25 -8.97
C TYR A 166 -4.02 0.57 -8.48
N TRP A 167 -4.77 1.30 -7.65
CA TRP A 167 -6.06 0.89 -7.13
C TRP A 167 -7.03 2.06 -7.04
N LYS A 168 -8.32 1.74 -6.98
CA LYS A 168 -9.42 2.68 -6.84
C LYS A 168 -10.66 2.00 -6.26
N PHE A 169 -11.43 2.73 -5.46
CA PHE A 169 -12.77 2.35 -5.06
C PHE A 169 -13.84 3.13 -5.82
N ALA A 170 -15.05 2.60 -5.85
CA ALA A 170 -16.24 3.27 -6.35
C ALA A 170 -17.42 3.04 -5.39
N GLU A 171 -18.33 4.01 -5.42
CA GLU A 171 -19.60 4.02 -4.66
C GLU A 171 -20.64 3.11 -5.29
#